data_AF-X1G6X1-F1
#
_entry.id   AF-X1G6X1-F1
#
_cell.length_a   1.000
_cell.length_b   1.000
_cell.length_c   1.000
_cell.angle_alpha   90.00
_cell.angle_beta   90.00
_cell.angle_gamma   90.00
#
_symmetry.space_group_name_H-M   'P 1'
#
loop_
_entity.id
_entity.type
_entity.pdbx_description
1 polymer ?
#
loop_
_entity_poly.entity_id
_entity_poly.type
_entity_poly.pdbx_seq_one_letter_code
_entity_poly.pdbx_strand_id
1 'polypeptide(L)'
;YGLPGGVDMVMDVRFLPNPFYNEELKDVDGRDKKVIDFVLCREETKEFLRMFEKMLDFLIPNYIAEGKSYLGIGIGCTGGKHRSVVLSDKIYEYL
;
A
#
# COMPACT_ATOMS: atom_id res chain seq x y z
N TYR A 1 14.21 6.75 5.99
CA TYR A 1 14.06 5.29 6.04
C TYR A 1 14.28 4.75 4.63
N GLY A 2 15.22 3.82 4.45
CA GLY A 2 15.50 3.18 3.15
C GLY A 2 14.57 2.00 2.89
N LEU A 3 14.75 1.31 1.76
CA LEU A 3 14.02 0.08 1.46
C LEU A 3 14.40 -1.02 2.48
N PRO A 4 13.42 -1.71 3.10
CA PRO A 4 13.71 -2.84 3.96
C PRO A 4 14.42 -3.96 3.17
N GLY A 5 15.33 -4.67 3.83
CA GLY A 5 15.86 -5.91 3.27
C GLY A 5 14.75 -6.96 3.12
N GLY A 6 14.80 -7.76 2.05
CA GLY A 6 13.80 -8.81 1.78
C GLY A 6 12.53 -8.33 1.08
N VAL A 7 12.52 -7.12 0.51
CA VAL A 7 11.45 -6.67 -0.39
C VAL A 7 11.83 -6.95 -1.84
N ASP A 8 10.96 -7.68 -2.54
CA ASP A 8 11.10 -8.02 -3.97
C ASP A 8 10.40 -7.01 -4.87
N MET A 9 9.27 -6.47 -4.42
CA MET A 9 8.47 -5.48 -5.16
C MET A 9 8.16 -4.29 -4.27
N VAL A 10 8.41 -3.08 -4.78
CA VAL A 10 8.12 -1.82 -4.06
C VAL A 10 7.15 -0.99 -4.85
N MET A 11 6.04 -0.60 -4.23
CA MET A 11 5.07 0.32 -4.81
C MET A 11 5.15 1.68 -4.12
N ASP A 12 5.51 2.72 -4.87
CA ASP A 12 5.49 4.10 -4.40
C ASP A 12 4.08 4.68 -4.51
N VAL A 13 3.48 5.01 -3.36
CA VAL A 13 2.12 5.57 -3.28
C VAL A 13 2.11 7.04 -2.89
N ARG A 14 3.25 7.74 -3.04
CA ARG A 14 3.36 9.18 -2.74
C ARG A 14 2.50 10.07 -3.65
N PHE A 15 2.01 9.54 -4.78
CA PHE A 15 1.09 10.24 -5.67
C PHE A 15 -0.34 10.36 -5.11
N LEU A 16 -0.73 9.54 -4.13
CA LEU A 16 -2.05 9.61 -3.52
C LEU A 16 -2.20 10.85 -2.61
N PRO A 17 -3.43 11.36 -2.42
CA PRO A 17 -3.69 12.50 -1.55
C PRO A 17 -3.09 12.33 -0.15
N ASN A 18 -2.36 13.35 0.31
CA ASN A 18 -1.55 13.26 1.51
C ASN A 18 -2.35 13.67 2.77
N PRO A 19 -2.65 12.76 3.72
CA PRO A 19 -3.40 13.10 4.93
C PRO A 19 -2.67 14.06 5.86
N PHE A 20 -1.35 14.20 5.72
CA PHE A 20 -0.51 15.07 6.57
C PHE A 20 -0.93 16.55 6.58
N TYR A 21 -1.59 17.03 5.52
CA TYR A 21 -2.06 18.41 5.42
C TYR A 21 -3.40 18.65 6.13
N ASN A 22 -4.04 17.61 6.65
CA ASN A 22 -5.23 17.73 7.49
C ASN A 22 -4.81 17.66 8.97
N GLU A 23 -5.10 18.72 9.73
CA GLU A 23 -4.69 18.83 11.13
C GLU A 23 -5.22 17.68 11.99
N GLU A 24 -6.44 17.19 11.73
CA GLU A 24 -7.03 16.07 12.47
C GLU A 24 -6.40 14.72 12.13
N LEU A 25 -5.76 14.59 10.96
CA LEU A 25 -5.21 13.33 10.46
C LEU A 25 -3.71 13.22 10.65
N LYS A 26 -3.02 14.35 10.89
CA LYS A 26 -1.56 14.44 10.95
C LYS A 26 -0.96 13.54 12.03
N ASP A 27 -1.60 13.48 13.19
CA ASP A 27 -1.06 12.82 14.39
C ASP A 27 -1.51 11.36 14.56
N VAL A 28 -2.57 10.94 13.87
CA VAL A 28 -3.03 9.54 13.80
C VAL A 28 -2.37 8.78 12.65
N ASP A 29 -2.43 7.44 12.63
CA ASP A 29 -1.79 6.62 11.58
C ASP A 29 -2.81 5.96 10.64
N GLY A 30 -2.31 5.21 9.65
CA GLY A 30 -3.14 4.56 8.64
C GLY A 30 -4.07 3.44 9.15
N ARG A 31 -4.06 3.10 10.44
CA ARG A 31 -5.04 2.20 11.06
C ARG A 31 -6.19 2.96 11.71
N ASP A 32 -6.05 4.27 11.89
CA ASP A 32 -7.15 5.11 12.33
C ASP A 32 -8.22 5.22 11.25
N LYS A 33 -9.48 5.04 11.66
CA LYS A 33 -10.63 5.07 10.75
C LYS A 33 -10.70 6.36 9.93
N LYS A 34 -10.36 7.52 10.51
CA LYS A 34 -10.39 8.80 9.78
C LYS A 34 -9.37 8.82 8.64
N VAL A 35 -8.19 8.22 8.84
CA VAL A 35 -7.14 8.14 7.81
C VAL A 35 -7.53 7.14 6.74
N ILE A 36 -8.06 5.98 7.13
CA ILE A 36 -8.59 4.96 6.20
C ILE A 36 -9.66 5.59 5.31
N ASP A 37 -10.67 6.23 5.90
CA ASP A 37 -11.78 6.85 5.18
C ASP A 37 -11.27 7.96 4.25
N PHE A 38 -10.30 8.79 4.69
CA PHE A 38 -9.69 9.82 3.85
C PHE A 38 -8.92 9.27 2.64
N VAL A 39 -8.17 8.18 2.83
CA VAL A 39 -7.36 7.58 1.77
C VAL A 39 -8.24 6.82 0.78
N LEU A 40 -9.21 6.05 1.26
CA LEU A 40 -10.07 5.19 0.46
C LEU A 40 -11.26 5.90 -0.20
N CYS A 41 -11.63 7.11 0.24
CA CYS A 41 -12.69 7.87 -0.43
C CYS A 41 -12.29 8.38 -1.82
N ARG A 42 -11.00 8.33 -2.17
CA ARG A 42 -10.43 8.86 -3.41
C ARG A 42 -10.51 7.84 -4.54
N GLU A 43 -10.98 8.28 -5.70
CA GLU A 43 -11.13 7.42 -6.88
C GLU A 43 -9.78 6.90 -7.38
N GLU A 44 -8.73 7.71 -7.31
CA GLU A 44 -7.37 7.30 -7.71
C GLU A 44 -6.83 6.19 -6.81
N THR A 45 -7.18 6.21 -5.51
CA THR A 45 -6.80 5.14 -4.57
C THR A 45 -7.52 3.84 -4.93
N LYS A 46 -8.84 3.90 -5.16
CA LYS A 46 -9.64 2.71 -5.50
C LYS A 46 -9.19 2.10 -6.82
N GLU A 47 -8.93 2.95 -7.82
CA GLU A 47 -8.46 2.50 -9.13
C GLU A 47 -7.05 1.90 -9.04
N PHE A 48 -6.15 2.52 -8.28
CA PHE A 48 -4.82 1.95 -8.02
C PHE A 48 -4.90 0.58 -7.35
N LEU A 49 -5.70 0.43 -6.29
CA LEU A 49 -5.89 -0.86 -5.60
C LEU A 49 -6.37 -1.92 -6.57
N ARG A 50 -7.43 -1.63 -7.34
CA ARG A 50 -7.97 -2.55 -8.35
C ARG A 50 -6.94 -2.97 -9.40
N MET A 51 -6.12 -2.05 -9.89
CA MET A 51 -5.06 -2.35 -10.85
C MET A 51 -3.95 -3.18 -10.21
N PHE A 52 -3.59 -2.86 -8.97
CA PHE A 52 -2.52 -3.54 -8.26
C PHE A 52 -2.92 -4.97 -7.88
N GLU A 53 -4.14 -5.18 -7.39
CA GLU A 53 -4.76 -6.49 -7.15
C GLU A 53 -4.70 -7.38 -8.41
N LYS A 54 -5.14 -6.87 -9.56
CA LYS A 54 -5.05 -7.59 -10.84
C LYS A 54 -3.62 -7.92 -11.25
N MET A 55 -2.67 -7.02 -10.94
CA MET A 55 -1.26 -7.26 -11.21
C MET A 55 -0.73 -8.37 -10.30
N LEU A 56 -1.14 -8.41 -9.04
CA LEU A 56 -0.79 -9.47 -8.09
C LEU A 56 -1.38 -10.82 -8.52
N ASP A 57 -2.64 -10.86 -8.97
CA ASP A 57 -3.28 -12.08 -9.51
C ASP A 57 -2.49 -12.67 -10.68
N PHE A 58 -1.93 -11.81 -11.53
CA PHE A 58 -1.08 -12.23 -12.63
C PHE A 58 0.30 -12.68 -12.15
N LEU A 59 0.95 -11.91 -11.26
CA LEU A 59 2.35 -12.13 -10.90
C LEU A 59 2.53 -13.30 -9.92
N ILE A 60 1.66 -13.47 -8.93
CA ILE A 60 1.84 -14.45 -7.85
C ILE A 60 1.95 -15.88 -8.38
N PRO A 61 1.06 -16.37 -9.26
CA PRO A 61 1.18 -17.72 -9.83
C PRO A 61 2.49 -17.92 -10.61
N ASN A 62 2.97 -16.88 -11.30
CA ASN A 62 4.22 -16.94 -12.06
C ASN A 62 5.44 -16.97 -11.14
N TYR A 63 5.43 -16.23 -10.02
CA TYR A 63 6.48 -16.33 -9.00
C TYR A 63 6.51 -17.71 -8.31
N ILE A 64 5.33 -18.30 -8.07
CA ILE A 64 5.22 -19.67 -7.53
C ILE A 64 5.79 -20.68 -8.53
N ALA A 65 5.48 -20.55 -9.82
CA ALA A 65 5.98 -21.44 -10.86
C ALA A 65 7.52 -21.38 -11.01
N GLU A 66 8.11 -20.20 -10.81
CA GLU A 66 9.56 -20.00 -10.78
C GLU A 66 10.23 -20.54 -9.49
N GLY A 67 9.44 -21.06 -8.54
CA GLY A 67 9.95 -21.66 -7.30
C GLY A 67 10.28 -20.66 -6.19
N LYS A 68 9.78 -19.42 -6.27
CA LYS A 68 10.02 -18.39 -5.25
C LYS A 68 9.23 -18.71 -3.97
N SER A 69 9.92 -18.93 -2.84
CA SER A 69 9.28 -19.31 -1.57
C SER A 69 8.65 -18.14 -0.80
N TYR A 70 9.16 -16.92 -0.98
CA TYR A 70 8.65 -15.71 -0.34
C TYR A 70 8.65 -14.58 -1.35
N LEU A 71 7.55 -13.81 -1.40
CA LEU A 71 7.43 -12.60 -2.20
C LEU A 71 7.21 -11.41 -1.26
N GLY A 72 8.26 -10.64 -1.01
CA GLY A 72 8.18 -9.43 -0.20
C GLY A 72 7.60 -8.25 -0.98
N ILE A 73 6.45 -7.73 -0.57
CA ILE A 73 5.80 -6.57 -1.18
C ILE A 73 5.87 -5.39 -0.20
N GLY A 74 6.58 -4.32 -0.59
CA GLY A 74 6.69 -3.10 0.18
C GLY A 74 5.83 -1.99 -0.41
N ILE A 75 4.99 -1.35 0.40
CA ILE A 75 4.25 -0.14 0.01
C ILE A 75 4.90 1.08 0.66
N GLY A 76 5.37 2.01 -0.16
CA GLY A 76 6.17 3.17 0.28
C GLY A 76 5.39 4.48 0.26
N CYS A 77 5.42 5.23 1.35
CA CYS A 77 5.09 6.65 1.37
C CYS A 77 6.17 7.44 2.12
N THR A 78 6.17 8.77 2.05
CA THR A 78 7.27 9.62 2.59
C THR A 78 7.64 9.31 4.04
N GLY A 79 6.65 9.17 4.93
CA GLY A 79 6.85 8.97 6.36
C GLY A 79 6.48 7.57 6.87
N GLY A 80 6.04 6.67 5.98
CA GLY A 80 5.61 5.32 6.39
C GLY A 80 4.39 5.24 7.32
N LYS A 81 3.67 6.35 7.54
CA LYS A 81 2.66 6.47 8.61
C LYS A 81 1.20 6.34 8.16
N HIS A 82 0.84 6.95 7.03
CA HIS A 82 -0.57 7.07 6.61
C HIS A 82 -0.88 6.18 5.40
N ARG A 83 -0.61 6.69 4.19
CA ARG A 83 -0.97 6.04 2.91
C ARG A 83 -0.42 4.63 2.77
N SER A 84 0.86 4.43 3.06
CA SER A 84 1.50 3.11 2.95
C SER A 84 0.86 2.10 3.89
N VAL A 85 0.48 2.51 5.11
CA VAL A 85 -0.14 1.62 6.10
C VAL A 85 -1.54 1.21 5.63
N VAL A 86 -2.38 2.17 5.23
CA VAL A 86 -3.73 1.88 4.70
C VAL A 86 -3.66 0.90 3.53
N LEU A 87 -2.79 1.16 2.55
CA LEU A 87 -2.70 0.33 1.35
C LEU A 87 -2.05 -1.04 1.64
N SER A 88 -1.08 -1.12 2.56
CA SER A 88 -0.51 -2.41 2.97
C SER A 88 -1.55 -3.29 3.62
N ASP A 89 -2.34 -2.74 4.56
CA ASP A 89 -3.39 -3.49 5.25
C ASP A 89 -4.50 -3.91 4.26
N LYS A 90 -4.86 -3.07 3.28
CA LYS A 90 -5.84 -3.44 2.24
C LYS A 90 -5.36 -4.54 1.31
N ILE A 91 -4.09 -4.50 0.89
CA ILE A 91 -3.51 -5.57 0.07
C ILE A 91 -3.36 -6.86 0.88
N TYR A 92 -3.05 -6.77 2.17
CA TYR A 92 -3.04 -7.93 3.05
C TYR A 92 -4.42 -8.57 3.21
N GLU A 93 -5.49 -7.78 3.29
CA GLU A 93 -6.87 -8.30 3.33
C GLU A 93 -7.32 -8.95 2.01
N TYR A 94 -6.72 -8.53 0.88
CA TYR A 94 -7.04 -9.05 -0.46
C TYR A 94 -6.39 -10.42 -0.73
N LEU A 95 -5.15 -10.62 -0.29
CA LEU A 95 -4.33 -11.81 -0.52
C LEU A 95 -4.74 -12.98 0.38
#